data_AF-A0A661JDK0-F1
#
_entry.id   AF-A0A661JDK0-F1
#
_cell.length_a   1.000
_cell.length_b   1.000
_cell.length_c   1.000
_cell.angle_alpha   90.00
_cell.angle_beta   90.00
_cell.angle_gamma   90.00
#
_symmetry.space_group_name_H-M   'P 1'
#
loop_
_entity.id
_entity.type
_entity.pdbx_description
1 polymer ?
#
loop_
_entity_poly.entity_id
_entity_poly.type
_entity_poly.pdbx_seq_one_letter_code
_entity_poly.pdbx_strand_id
1 'polypeptide(L)'
;MLIATPCPQCGGEIEFLEEAQAVKCQYCGSLLQVVGTDGVRKYYLEPKTDEERIKKALMKGLSQKKKLKINCLNSRLIFYPYWWVKGMVFKWFLGKKTIPHKLNGVPDTWENVKELKTHLFDHTFPANGEILLGPLSLGIRTSALRVRAFNQKEIEKWGFPLKETISYEQAKNYVEKQKGKVLKLKNIDIEMEKVGLIGERYSLIFFPIWAFTISSSQGEAEILIDGVSHSVINIPQKEKRPLLLNLREKNFGFSQGDIRFIPYRCPICGWDFNFHPFNIIHLCTTCGRAWRERGGSYKEVPYKVAKGKGDQKKLYLPFWTFRVFLIAPEEKVSTLDKFYHYFPIPRLIKKEKQRQPIKFYIPAFRIKNIPVVNKFSTLFTQHQPQTEYLEKEAILKHDFGDIFLSSKEAKEMAEILLFSLIPKNSRKAKKFVSQAQIRFSREQLEWYPFLEKGIFFREENTGFALQKGAVEVHH
;
A
#
# COMPACT_ATOMS: atom_id res chain seq x y z
N MET A 1 3.31 -10.94 -2.41
CA MET A 1 4.62 -11.46 -2.00
C MET A 1 4.48 -12.18 -0.68
N LEU A 2 4.94 -13.42 -0.64
CA LEU A 2 5.02 -14.26 0.55
C LEU A 2 6.43 -14.10 1.15
N ILE A 3 6.51 -13.89 2.45
CA ILE A 3 7.76 -13.71 3.18
C ILE A 3 7.96 -14.92 4.09
N ALA A 4 9.15 -15.51 4.04
CA ALA A 4 9.59 -16.58 4.93
C ALA A 4 10.68 -16.07 5.89
N THR A 5 10.64 -16.53 7.15
CA THR A 5 11.66 -16.24 8.16
C THR A 5 11.55 -17.25 9.31
N PRO A 6 12.62 -17.56 10.06
CA PRO A 6 12.49 -18.41 11.24
C PRO A 6 11.69 -17.74 12.36
N CYS A 7 10.89 -18.53 13.07
CA CYS A 7 10.21 -18.08 14.27
C CYS A 7 11.23 -17.76 15.37
N PRO A 8 11.19 -16.58 16.00
CA PRO A 8 12.11 -16.21 17.08
C PRO A 8 11.95 -17.08 18.34
N GLN A 9 10.84 -17.82 18.47
CA GLN A 9 10.55 -18.65 19.65
C GLN A 9 11.03 -20.10 19.50
N CYS A 10 10.84 -20.72 18.33
CA CYS A 10 11.12 -22.15 18.13
C CYS A 10 11.99 -22.47 16.90
N GLY A 11 12.38 -21.46 16.12
CA GLY A 11 13.16 -21.64 14.89
C GLY A 11 12.38 -22.16 13.67
N GLY A 12 11.12 -22.60 13.83
CA GLY A 12 10.29 -23.08 12.72
C GLY A 12 10.00 -22.01 11.66
N GLU A 13 9.95 -22.39 10.38
CA GLU A 13 9.76 -21.46 9.26
C GLU A 13 8.34 -20.85 9.24
N ILE A 14 8.23 -19.56 9.53
CA ILE A 14 6.96 -18.84 9.45
C ILE A 14 6.84 -18.14 8.10
N GLU A 15 5.66 -18.26 7.51
CA GLU A 15 5.32 -17.61 6.25
C GLU A 15 4.15 -16.64 6.42
N PHE A 16 4.28 -15.46 5.84
CA PHE A 16 3.24 -14.43 5.91
C PHE A 16 3.27 -13.50 4.71
N LEU A 17 2.14 -12.85 4.43
CA LEU A 17 2.07 -11.83 3.38
C LEU A 17 2.74 -10.55 3.84
N GLU A 18 3.37 -9.81 2.91
CA GLU A 18 3.99 -8.52 3.23
C GLU A 18 3.08 -7.55 3.98
N GLU A 19 1.79 -7.59 3.70
CA GLU A 19 0.82 -6.71 4.34
C GLU A 19 0.47 -7.07 5.78
N ALA A 20 0.93 -8.23 6.26
CA ALA A 20 0.70 -8.67 7.62
C ALA A 20 1.43 -7.78 8.64
N GLN A 21 0.68 -7.42 9.67
CA GLN A 21 1.09 -6.79 10.91
C GLN A 21 1.40 -7.85 11.97
N ALA A 22 0.70 -8.99 11.93
CA ALA A 22 0.89 -10.07 12.88
C ALA A 22 0.93 -11.43 12.20
N VAL A 23 1.63 -12.38 12.82
CA VAL A 23 1.85 -13.73 12.32
C VAL A 23 1.61 -14.75 13.43
N LYS A 24 1.05 -15.90 13.07
CA LYS A 24 0.89 -17.04 13.98
C LYS A 24 1.84 -18.14 13.54
N CYS A 25 2.72 -18.57 14.45
CA CYS A 25 3.61 -19.69 14.18
C CYS A 25 2.81 -20.99 14.15
N GLN A 26 2.90 -21.74 13.05
CA GLN A 26 2.23 -23.04 12.92
C GLN A 26 2.91 -24.16 13.73
N TYR A 27 4.14 -23.95 14.18
CA TYR A 27 4.91 -24.95 14.94
C TYR A 27 4.70 -24.85 16.45
N CYS A 28 4.89 -23.65 17.03
CA CYS A 28 4.77 -23.45 18.48
C CYS A 28 3.51 -22.68 18.91
N GLY A 29 2.69 -22.22 17.96
CA GLY A 29 1.46 -21.49 18.25
C GLY A 29 1.63 -20.02 18.62
N SER A 30 2.86 -19.52 18.81
CA SER A 30 3.12 -18.13 19.20
C SER A 30 2.52 -17.11 18.23
N LEU A 31 1.86 -16.10 18.80
CA LEU A 31 1.40 -14.91 18.09
C LEU A 31 2.45 -13.81 18.18
N LEU A 32 2.88 -13.30 17.02
CA LEU A 32 4.00 -12.38 16.90
C LEU A 32 3.58 -11.16 16.08
N GLN A 33 3.86 -9.98 16.61
CA GLN A 33 3.75 -8.72 15.89
C GLN A 33 5.02 -8.50 15.06
N VAL A 34 4.86 -8.21 13.77
CA VAL A 34 5.95 -7.75 12.91
C VAL A 34 6.28 -6.31 13.30
N VAL A 35 7.55 -6.00 13.55
CA VAL A 35 8.01 -4.67 13.95
C VAL A 35 8.43 -3.84 12.73
N GLY A 36 8.18 -2.53 12.77
CA GLY A 36 8.68 -1.59 11.77
C GLY A 36 7.84 -1.64 10.50
N THR A 37 6.54 -1.92 10.63
CA THR A 37 5.62 -2.00 9.50
C THR A 37 5.39 -0.65 8.81
N ASP A 38 5.63 0.45 9.53
CA ASP A 38 5.60 1.83 9.04
C ASP A 38 6.88 2.24 8.25
N GLY A 39 7.91 1.39 8.20
CA GLY A 39 9.22 1.68 7.60
C GLY A 39 9.47 1.01 6.24
N VAL A 40 10.65 1.27 5.66
CA VAL A 40 11.13 0.54 4.48
C VAL A 40 11.57 -0.85 4.93
N ARG A 41 10.89 -1.88 4.42
CA ARG A 41 11.25 -3.27 4.70
C ARG A 41 12.19 -3.81 3.65
N LYS A 42 12.99 -4.79 4.05
CA LYS A 42 14.00 -5.42 3.20
C LYS A 42 13.72 -6.90 3.11
N TYR A 43 13.91 -7.44 1.91
CA TYR A 43 13.76 -8.85 1.60
C TYR A 43 14.83 -9.28 0.63
N TYR A 44 15.10 -10.58 0.55
CA TYR A 44 15.97 -11.12 -0.49
C TYR A 44 15.37 -12.36 -1.11
N LEU A 45 15.72 -12.63 -2.36
CA LEU A 45 15.42 -13.89 -3.02
C LEU A 45 16.55 -14.88 -2.77
N GLU A 46 16.22 -16.08 -2.30
CA GLU A 46 17.22 -17.14 -2.14
C GLU A 46 17.71 -17.61 -3.52
N PRO A 47 19.03 -17.71 -3.73
CA PRO A 47 19.59 -18.35 -4.91
C PRO A 47 19.10 -19.81 -4.97
N LYS A 48 18.67 -20.26 -6.15
CA LYS A 48 18.15 -21.63 -6.33
C LYS A 48 19.24 -22.67 -6.65
N THR A 49 20.46 -22.23 -6.92
CA THR A 49 21.58 -23.08 -7.36
C THR A 49 22.91 -22.58 -6.84
N ASP A 50 23.83 -23.50 -6.56
CA ASP A 50 25.21 -23.24 -6.17
C ASP A 50 26.11 -22.78 -7.35
N GLU A 51 27.25 -22.17 -7.02
CA GLU A 51 28.23 -21.67 -7.99
C GLU A 51 28.67 -22.75 -8.99
N GLU A 52 28.99 -23.93 -8.49
CA GLU A 52 29.60 -25.03 -9.26
C GLU A 52 28.68 -25.55 -10.35
N ARG A 53 27.38 -25.69 -10.08
CA ARG A 53 26.38 -26.08 -11.08
C ARG A 53 26.26 -25.05 -12.19
N ILE A 54 26.23 -23.76 -11.85
CA ILE A 54 26.13 -22.67 -12.84
C ILE A 54 27.40 -22.63 -13.69
N LYS A 55 28.58 -22.71 -13.05
CA LYS A 55 29.88 -22.77 -13.73
C LYS A 55 29.94 -23.93 -14.72
N LYS A 56 29.55 -25.14 -14.31
CA LYS A 56 29.48 -26.31 -15.22
C LYS A 56 28.53 -26.07 -16.40
N ALA A 57 27.34 -25.53 -16.16
CA ALA A 57 26.37 -25.24 -17.22
C ALA A 57 26.89 -24.19 -18.20
N LEU A 58 27.52 -23.12 -17.70
CA LEU A 58 28.13 -22.05 -18.49
C LEU A 58 29.24 -22.59 -19.38
N MET A 59 30.15 -23.37 -18.80
CA MET A 59 31.26 -24.00 -19.51
C MET A 59 30.77 -24.94 -20.63
N LYS A 60 29.76 -25.76 -20.34
CA LYS A 60 29.14 -26.66 -21.33
C LYS A 60 28.44 -25.87 -22.44
N GLY A 61 27.64 -24.86 -22.11
CA GLY A 61 26.86 -24.09 -23.08
C GLY A 61 27.74 -23.29 -24.04
N LEU A 62 28.79 -22.64 -23.54
CA LEU A 62 29.67 -21.81 -24.37
C LEU A 62 30.66 -22.65 -25.19
N SER A 63 31.19 -23.75 -24.65
CA SER A 63 32.06 -24.65 -25.41
C SER A 63 31.31 -25.32 -26.57
N GLN A 64 30.07 -25.76 -26.35
CA GLN A 64 29.23 -26.37 -27.40
C GLN A 64 28.78 -25.38 -28.47
N LYS A 65 28.37 -24.16 -28.10
CA LYS A 65 27.83 -23.17 -29.06
C LYS A 65 28.90 -22.39 -29.81
N LYS A 66 30.05 -22.09 -29.19
CA LYS A 66 31.07 -21.20 -29.78
C LYS A 66 32.41 -21.88 -30.06
N LYS A 67 32.59 -23.17 -29.72
CA LYS A 67 33.88 -23.89 -29.80
C LYS A 67 35.04 -23.14 -29.11
N LEU A 68 34.72 -22.33 -28.11
CA LEU A 68 35.72 -21.55 -27.37
C LEU A 68 36.20 -22.36 -26.17
N LYS A 69 37.52 -22.47 -26.01
CA LYS A 69 38.12 -22.91 -24.74
C LYS A 69 37.99 -21.74 -23.77
N ILE A 70 37.20 -21.95 -22.73
CA ILE A 70 36.87 -20.92 -21.74
C ILE A 70 37.43 -21.36 -20.42
N ASN A 71 37.91 -20.41 -19.61
CA ASN A 71 38.21 -20.64 -18.21
C ASN A 71 37.41 -19.64 -17.38
N CYS A 72 36.86 -20.08 -16.26
CA CYS A 72 36.27 -19.18 -15.29
C CYS A 72 37.37 -18.69 -14.34
N LEU A 73 37.65 -17.39 -14.38
CA LEU A 73 38.70 -16.75 -13.58
C LEU A 73 38.20 -16.43 -12.17
N ASN A 74 37.00 -15.88 -12.08
CA ASN A 74 36.38 -15.46 -10.82
C ASN A 74 34.86 -15.58 -10.93
N SER A 75 34.21 -15.80 -9.80
CA SER A 75 32.77 -15.63 -9.69
C SER A 75 32.40 -14.98 -8.36
N ARG A 76 31.29 -14.25 -8.35
CA ARG A 76 30.70 -13.71 -7.12
C ARG A 76 29.19 -13.72 -7.21
N LEU A 77 28.54 -14.05 -6.10
CA LEU A 77 27.12 -13.81 -5.92
C LEU A 77 26.91 -12.40 -5.33
N ILE A 78 26.21 -11.56 -6.07
CA ILE A 78 25.88 -10.19 -5.69
C ILE A 78 24.37 -10.09 -5.51
N PHE A 79 23.93 -9.53 -4.40
CA PHE A 79 22.53 -9.21 -4.17
C PHE A 79 22.24 -7.78 -4.64
N TYR A 80 21.62 -7.64 -5.80
CA TYR A 80 21.33 -6.36 -6.43
C TYR A 80 19.98 -5.79 -5.94
N PRO A 81 19.94 -4.57 -5.39
CA PRO A 81 18.73 -4.05 -4.74
C PRO A 81 17.74 -3.47 -5.75
N TYR A 82 16.46 -3.78 -5.55
CA TYR A 82 15.32 -3.20 -6.26
C TYR A 82 14.40 -2.48 -5.28
N TRP A 83 13.96 -1.28 -5.62
CA TRP A 83 12.77 -0.71 -5.03
C TRP A 83 11.56 -1.49 -5.52
N TRP A 84 10.75 -1.97 -4.60
CA TRP A 84 9.43 -2.50 -4.85
C TRP A 84 8.39 -1.60 -4.20
N VAL A 85 7.45 -1.12 -5.01
CA VAL A 85 6.41 -0.17 -4.59
C VAL A 85 5.06 -0.75 -4.90
N LYS A 86 4.24 -0.88 -3.85
CA LYS A 86 2.85 -1.31 -3.93
C LYS A 86 1.92 -0.20 -3.45
N GLY A 87 0.75 -0.09 -4.05
CA GLY A 87 -0.33 0.80 -3.59
C GLY A 87 -1.53 0.73 -4.52
N MET A 88 -2.56 1.51 -4.24
CA MET A 88 -3.73 1.62 -5.12
C MET A 88 -3.78 3.01 -5.74
N VAL A 89 -3.71 3.10 -7.07
CA VAL A 89 -3.94 4.35 -7.78
C VAL A 89 -5.44 4.63 -7.79
N PHE A 90 -5.81 5.84 -7.39
CA PHE A 90 -7.14 6.41 -7.52
C PHE A 90 -7.07 7.53 -8.55
N LYS A 91 -7.86 7.43 -9.61
CA LYS A 91 -7.98 8.47 -10.64
C LYS A 91 -9.43 8.92 -10.74
N TRP A 92 -9.71 10.08 -10.18
CA TRP A 92 -10.92 10.83 -10.51
C TRP A 92 -10.71 11.60 -11.80
N PHE A 93 -11.72 11.58 -12.65
CA PHE A 93 -11.81 12.52 -13.76
C PHE A 93 -13.24 13.01 -13.92
N LEU A 94 -13.34 14.29 -14.26
CA LEU A 94 -14.56 14.97 -14.63
C LEU A 94 -14.33 15.61 -15.99
N GLY A 95 -15.30 15.49 -16.89
CA GLY A 95 -15.14 16.01 -18.24
C GLY A 95 -16.27 15.59 -19.16
N LYS A 96 -15.98 15.56 -20.46
CA LYS A 96 -16.94 15.17 -21.50
C LYS A 96 -16.45 13.91 -22.20
N LYS A 97 -17.31 12.89 -22.24
CA LYS A 97 -17.04 11.66 -22.98
C LYS A 97 -17.71 11.74 -24.33
N THR A 98 -16.93 11.60 -25.39
CA THR A 98 -17.44 11.55 -26.76
C THR A 98 -18.10 10.19 -27.00
N ILE A 99 -19.33 10.22 -27.49
CA ILE A 99 -20.11 9.06 -27.88
C ILE A 99 -20.11 9.04 -29.41
N PRO A 100 -19.32 8.16 -30.04
CA PRO A 100 -19.23 8.12 -31.48
C PRO A 100 -20.56 7.71 -32.09
N HIS A 101 -20.99 8.43 -33.12
CA HIS A 101 -22.20 8.05 -33.83
C HIS A 101 -21.90 6.91 -34.83
N LYS A 102 -22.77 5.89 -34.88
CA LYS A 102 -22.55 4.71 -35.74
C LYS A 102 -22.92 4.92 -37.22
N LEU A 103 -23.66 6.00 -37.52
CA LEU A 103 -24.06 6.37 -38.88
C LEU A 103 -23.14 7.46 -39.44
N ASN A 104 -22.65 7.25 -40.67
CA ASN A 104 -21.84 8.23 -41.38
C ASN A 104 -22.63 9.53 -41.63
N GLY A 105 -21.97 10.67 -41.42
CA GLY A 105 -22.56 12.00 -41.65
C GLY A 105 -23.31 12.61 -40.46
N VAL A 106 -23.45 11.89 -39.33
CA VAL A 106 -24.01 12.43 -38.08
C VAL A 106 -22.87 12.76 -37.12
N PRO A 107 -22.84 13.96 -36.53
CA PRO A 107 -21.79 14.34 -35.59
C PRO A 107 -21.84 13.52 -34.30
N ASP A 108 -20.67 13.27 -33.72
CA ASP A 108 -20.55 12.65 -32.41
C ASP A 108 -21.26 13.49 -31.33
N THR A 109 -21.85 12.81 -30.36
CA THR A 109 -22.46 13.47 -29.19
C THR A 109 -21.53 13.38 -27.99
N TRP A 110 -21.82 14.12 -26.92
CA TRP A 110 -21.06 14.04 -25.69
C TRP A 110 -21.96 14.00 -24.47
N GLU A 111 -21.48 13.33 -23.43
CA GLU A 111 -22.08 13.38 -22.11
C GLU A 111 -21.05 13.87 -21.08
N ASN A 112 -21.50 14.64 -20.09
CA ASN A 112 -20.66 14.87 -18.92
C ASN A 112 -20.38 13.53 -18.24
N VAL A 113 -19.19 13.35 -17.68
CA VAL A 113 -18.81 12.18 -16.91
C VAL A 113 -18.13 12.59 -15.60
N LYS A 114 -18.34 11.78 -14.56
CA LYS A 114 -17.62 11.84 -13.28
C LYS A 114 -17.41 10.39 -12.85
N GLU A 115 -16.20 9.89 -12.99
CA GLU A 115 -15.87 8.50 -12.69
C GLU A 115 -14.60 8.40 -11.86
N LEU A 116 -14.60 7.44 -10.95
CA LEU A 116 -13.42 7.01 -10.21
C LEU A 116 -12.92 5.71 -10.82
N LYS A 117 -11.70 5.72 -11.36
CA LYS A 117 -10.99 4.50 -11.75
C LYS A 117 -9.91 4.18 -10.74
N THR A 118 -9.65 2.89 -10.58
CA THR A 118 -8.61 2.40 -9.69
C THR A 118 -7.74 1.37 -10.38
N HIS A 119 -6.48 1.29 -9.96
CA HIS A 119 -5.52 0.34 -10.49
C HIS A 119 -4.50 -0.02 -9.42
N LEU A 120 -4.28 -1.33 -9.23
CA LEU A 120 -3.22 -1.80 -8.33
C LEU A 120 -1.86 -1.40 -8.92
N PHE A 121 -1.14 -0.54 -8.21
CA PHE A 121 0.24 -0.22 -8.52
C PHE A 121 1.13 -1.27 -7.86
N ASP A 122 1.89 -1.99 -8.68
CA ASP A 122 2.83 -3.01 -8.25
C ASP A 122 4.02 -2.92 -9.20
N HIS A 123 5.09 -2.26 -8.73
CA HIS A 123 6.18 -1.85 -9.60
C HIS A 123 7.54 -2.08 -8.95
N THR A 124 8.49 -2.58 -9.72
CA THR A 124 9.87 -2.80 -9.29
C THR A 124 10.85 -2.10 -10.22
N PHE A 125 11.85 -1.43 -9.67
CA PHE A 125 12.91 -0.77 -10.42
C PHE A 125 14.23 -0.80 -9.63
N PRO A 126 15.42 -0.74 -10.28
CA PRO A 126 16.69 -0.76 -9.59
C PRO A 126 16.80 0.30 -8.50
N ALA A 127 17.36 -0.06 -7.35
CA ALA A 127 17.67 0.87 -6.26
C ALA A 127 19.12 1.35 -6.27
N ASN A 128 19.92 0.91 -7.24
CA ASN A 128 21.26 1.42 -7.48
C ASN A 128 21.31 2.09 -8.87
N GLY A 129 21.58 3.40 -8.88
CA GLY A 129 21.69 4.20 -10.11
C GLY A 129 23.12 4.37 -10.65
N GLU A 130 24.13 3.91 -9.91
CA GLU A 130 25.54 4.06 -10.27
C GLU A 130 26.08 2.82 -10.98
N ILE A 131 25.62 1.64 -10.56
CA ILE A 131 26.07 0.34 -11.04
C ILE A 131 24.84 -0.42 -11.53
N LEU A 132 24.82 -0.76 -12.81
CA LEU A 132 23.73 -1.50 -13.44
C LEU A 132 24.14 -2.97 -13.58
N LEU A 133 23.67 -3.82 -12.65
CA LEU A 133 23.97 -5.27 -12.62
C LEU A 133 22.76 -6.17 -12.88
N GLY A 134 21.55 -5.61 -12.94
CA GLY A 134 20.32 -6.38 -13.11
C GLY A 134 19.39 -5.85 -14.20
N PRO A 135 18.32 -6.59 -14.52
CA PRO A 135 17.28 -6.12 -15.42
C PRO A 135 16.61 -4.82 -14.91
N LEU A 136 15.95 -4.07 -15.80
CA LEU A 136 15.26 -2.82 -15.44
C LEU A 136 14.04 -3.02 -14.53
N SER A 137 13.56 -4.26 -14.38
CA SER A 137 12.56 -4.68 -13.41
C SER A 137 12.77 -6.16 -13.10
N LEU A 138 12.19 -6.68 -12.01
CA LEU A 138 12.28 -8.12 -11.71
C LEU A 138 11.55 -9.00 -12.74
N GLY A 139 10.69 -8.44 -13.59
CA GLY A 139 10.01 -9.19 -14.66
C GLY A 139 8.99 -10.23 -14.18
N ILE A 140 8.74 -10.32 -12.87
CA ILE A 140 7.83 -11.28 -12.24
C ILE A 140 6.78 -10.52 -11.44
N ARG A 141 5.53 -10.99 -11.46
CA ARG A 141 4.48 -10.46 -10.58
C ARG A 141 4.88 -10.71 -9.13
N THR A 142 4.97 -9.66 -8.32
CA THR A 142 5.43 -9.79 -6.92
C THR A 142 4.48 -10.60 -6.04
N SER A 143 3.22 -10.76 -6.46
CA SER A 143 2.28 -11.71 -5.85
C SER A 143 2.75 -13.17 -5.91
N ALA A 144 3.55 -13.55 -6.91
CA ALA A 144 4.10 -14.89 -7.10
C ALA A 144 5.49 -15.08 -6.47
N LEU A 145 6.10 -14.01 -5.93
CA LEU A 145 7.40 -14.09 -5.28
C LEU A 145 7.28 -14.63 -3.85
N ARG A 146 8.09 -15.65 -3.56
CA ARG A 146 8.43 -16.12 -2.22
C ARG A 146 9.82 -15.58 -1.90
N VAL A 147 9.92 -14.70 -0.91
CA VAL A 147 11.17 -14.04 -0.50
C VAL A 147 11.46 -14.35 0.95
N ARG A 148 12.70 -14.13 1.36
CA ARG A 148 13.11 -14.19 2.77
C ARG A 148 13.08 -12.80 3.39
N ALA A 149 12.70 -12.74 4.67
CA ALA A 149 12.95 -11.57 5.49
C ALA A 149 14.44 -11.24 5.48
N PHE A 150 14.79 -9.96 5.38
CA PHE A 150 16.20 -9.57 5.45
C PHE A 150 16.79 -9.94 6.81
N ASN A 151 17.88 -10.70 6.76
CA ASN A 151 18.75 -10.99 7.87
C ASN A 151 20.19 -10.87 7.36
N GLN A 152 20.95 -9.95 7.93
CA GLN A 152 22.32 -9.69 7.50
C GLN A 152 23.18 -10.96 7.54
N LYS A 153 23.16 -11.68 8.66
CA LYS A 153 23.99 -12.87 8.85
C LYS A 153 23.59 -14.01 7.92
N GLU A 154 22.33 -14.08 7.48
CA GLU A 154 21.91 -15.10 6.52
C GLU A 154 22.33 -14.73 5.10
N ILE A 155 22.10 -13.49 4.66
CA ILE A 155 22.43 -13.07 3.28
C ILE A 155 23.94 -13.08 3.02
N GLU A 156 24.75 -12.68 4.02
CA GLU A 156 26.22 -12.68 3.92
C GLU A 156 26.83 -14.09 3.82
N LYS A 157 26.10 -15.15 4.22
CA LYS A 157 26.53 -16.54 3.95
C LYS A 157 26.49 -16.88 2.47
N TRP A 158 25.62 -16.22 1.70
CA TRP A 158 25.44 -16.48 0.28
C TRP A 158 26.32 -15.60 -0.58
N GLY A 159 26.35 -14.30 -0.31
CA GLY A 159 27.05 -13.34 -1.16
C GLY A 159 26.96 -11.92 -0.63
N PHE A 160 27.26 -10.96 -1.50
CA PHE A 160 27.46 -9.58 -1.07
C PHE A 160 26.28 -8.69 -1.48
N PRO A 161 25.55 -8.07 -0.53
CA PRO A 161 24.51 -7.09 -0.85
C PRO A 161 25.11 -5.78 -1.33
N LEU A 162 24.72 -5.37 -2.54
CA LEU A 162 25.08 -4.06 -3.08
C LEU A 162 24.23 -2.98 -2.42
N LYS A 163 24.85 -1.87 -2.03
CA LYS A 163 24.14 -0.73 -1.45
C LYS A 163 23.14 -0.12 -2.43
N GLU A 164 22.00 0.29 -1.90
CA GLU A 164 21.10 1.22 -2.57
C GLU A 164 21.75 2.61 -2.68
N THR A 165 21.71 3.22 -3.87
CA THR A 165 22.17 4.61 -4.10
C THR A 165 21.02 5.54 -4.45
N ILE A 166 19.85 4.98 -4.81
CA ILE A 166 18.61 5.72 -4.97
C ILE A 166 17.92 5.77 -3.61
N SER A 167 17.89 6.96 -3.01
CA SER A 167 17.22 7.21 -1.73
C SER A 167 15.71 7.00 -1.81
N TYR A 168 15.07 6.83 -0.64
CA TYR A 168 13.63 6.74 -0.51
C TYR A 168 12.90 7.95 -1.13
N GLU A 169 13.45 9.15 -0.99
CA GLU A 169 12.85 10.37 -1.56
C GLU A 169 12.95 10.40 -3.10
N GLN A 170 14.07 9.94 -3.65
CA GLN A 170 14.21 9.78 -5.11
C GLN A 170 13.26 8.71 -5.65
N ALA A 171 13.07 7.60 -4.91
CA ALA A 171 12.12 6.55 -5.25
C ALA A 171 10.68 7.05 -5.26
N LYS A 172 10.29 7.88 -4.27
CA LYS A 172 8.99 8.57 -4.25
C LYS A 172 8.80 9.45 -5.48
N ASN A 173 9.75 10.34 -5.75
CA ASN A 173 9.70 11.23 -6.90
C ASN A 173 9.62 10.48 -8.23
N TYR A 174 10.25 9.31 -8.34
CA TYR A 174 10.11 8.43 -9.49
C TYR A 174 8.67 7.90 -9.63
N VAL A 175 8.10 7.36 -8.56
CA VAL A 175 6.73 6.80 -8.54
C VAL A 175 5.67 7.86 -8.82
N GLU A 176 5.83 9.06 -8.26
CA GLU A 176 4.95 10.21 -8.51
C GLU A 176 4.84 10.53 -10.01
N LYS A 177 5.94 10.42 -10.76
CA LYS A 177 5.95 10.61 -12.23
C LYS A 177 5.33 9.45 -13.00
N GLN A 178 5.32 8.23 -12.44
CA GLN A 178 4.73 7.07 -13.10
C GLN A 178 3.24 6.90 -12.82
N LYS A 179 2.75 7.23 -11.61
CA LYS A 179 1.35 6.97 -11.22
C LYS A 179 0.34 7.63 -12.16
N GLY A 180 0.64 8.81 -12.68
CA GLY A 180 -0.23 9.54 -13.62
C GLY A 180 -0.33 8.89 -15.02
N LYS A 181 0.65 8.07 -15.40
CA LYS A 181 0.66 7.35 -16.69
C LYS A 181 -0.20 6.08 -16.65
N VAL A 182 -0.54 5.63 -15.45
CA VAL A 182 -1.43 4.49 -15.20
C VAL A 182 -2.87 4.93 -15.46
N LEU A 183 -3.69 4.07 -16.07
CA LEU A 183 -5.09 4.36 -16.47
C LEU A 183 -5.23 5.46 -17.54
N LYS A 184 -4.75 5.19 -18.77
CA LYS A 184 -5.06 6.03 -19.93
C LYS A 184 -6.56 6.00 -20.24
N LEU A 185 -7.16 7.17 -20.37
CA LEU A 185 -8.55 7.34 -20.79
C LEU A 185 -8.59 7.58 -22.31
N LYS A 186 -9.54 6.95 -22.99
CA LYS A 186 -9.82 7.16 -24.42
C LYS A 186 -11.14 7.90 -24.55
N ASN A 187 -11.26 8.76 -25.57
CA ASN A 187 -12.50 9.47 -25.95
C ASN A 187 -13.10 10.33 -24.82
N ILE A 188 -12.25 10.89 -23.96
CA ILE A 188 -12.67 11.76 -22.86
C ILE A 188 -11.84 13.04 -22.94
N ASP A 189 -12.53 14.16 -23.06
CA ASP A 189 -11.98 15.49 -22.83
C ASP A 189 -12.03 15.78 -21.31
N ILE A 190 -10.86 15.80 -20.67
CA ILE A 190 -10.73 15.91 -19.21
C ILE A 190 -10.72 17.39 -18.83
N GLU A 191 -11.77 17.83 -18.14
CA GLU A 191 -11.84 19.19 -17.57
C GLU A 191 -11.11 19.27 -16.22
N MET A 192 -11.09 18.17 -15.47
CA MET A 192 -10.53 18.10 -14.13
C MET A 192 -10.15 16.65 -13.80
N GLU A 193 -8.97 16.45 -13.21
CA GLU A 193 -8.56 15.15 -12.68
C GLU A 193 -7.86 15.26 -11.33
N LYS A 194 -7.89 14.15 -10.58
CA LYS A 194 -7.07 13.95 -9.38
C LYS A 194 -6.55 12.53 -9.42
N VAL A 195 -5.23 12.41 -9.35
CA VAL A 195 -4.53 11.14 -9.23
C VAL A 195 -3.89 11.07 -7.85
N GLY A 196 -4.24 10.05 -7.08
CA GLY A 196 -3.60 9.71 -5.82
C GLY A 196 -3.10 8.28 -5.86
N LEU A 197 -2.00 7.99 -5.16
CA LEU A 197 -1.58 6.63 -4.86
C LEU A 197 -1.73 6.50 -3.35
N ILE A 198 -2.54 5.55 -2.89
CA ILE A 198 -2.88 5.39 -1.47
C ILE A 198 -2.51 3.97 -1.04
N GLY A 199 -2.04 3.83 0.20
CA GLY A 199 -1.52 2.57 0.70
C GLY A 199 -0.13 2.25 0.16
N GLU A 200 0.66 3.30 -0.09
CA GLU A 200 2.03 3.20 -0.58
C GLU A 200 2.92 2.45 0.39
N ARG A 201 3.48 1.32 -0.07
CA ARG A 201 4.52 0.59 0.64
C ARG A 201 5.75 0.50 -0.23
N TYR A 202 6.87 0.92 0.34
CA TYR A 202 8.19 0.85 -0.28
C TYR A 202 9.00 -0.20 0.44
N SER A 203 9.50 -1.16 -0.32
CA SER A 203 10.40 -2.18 0.17
C SER A 203 11.60 -2.30 -0.74
N LEU A 204 12.70 -2.84 -0.21
CA LEU A 204 13.85 -3.26 -1.01
C LEU A 204 13.81 -4.78 -1.17
N ILE A 205 13.97 -5.24 -2.41
CA ILE A 205 14.15 -6.64 -2.75
C ILE A 205 15.57 -6.81 -3.28
N PHE A 206 16.36 -7.59 -2.57
CA PHE A 206 17.71 -7.97 -2.95
C PHE A 206 17.65 -9.20 -3.85
N PHE A 207 17.97 -8.99 -5.12
CA PHE A 207 17.90 -10.00 -6.17
C PHE A 207 19.27 -10.67 -6.37
N PRO A 208 19.37 -12.00 -6.29
CA PRO A 208 20.65 -12.70 -6.43
C PRO A 208 21.09 -12.70 -7.89
N ILE A 209 22.28 -12.16 -8.15
CA ILE A 209 22.92 -12.13 -9.46
C ILE A 209 24.30 -12.74 -9.34
N TRP A 210 24.51 -13.83 -10.05
CA TRP A 210 25.85 -14.38 -10.24
C TRP A 210 26.57 -13.58 -11.31
N ALA A 211 27.75 -13.10 -10.98
CA ALA A 211 28.65 -12.47 -11.93
C ALA A 211 29.88 -13.37 -12.10
N PHE A 212 30.16 -13.76 -13.33
CA PHE A 212 31.30 -14.60 -13.71
C PHE A 212 32.25 -13.83 -14.61
N THR A 213 33.53 -13.79 -14.25
CA THR A 213 34.59 -13.39 -15.17
C THR A 213 35.13 -14.62 -15.87
N ILE A 214 35.01 -14.64 -17.20
CA ILE A 214 35.51 -15.71 -18.04
C ILE A 214 36.63 -15.21 -18.94
N SER A 215 37.65 -16.04 -19.15
CA SER A 215 38.68 -15.82 -20.17
C SER A 215 38.50 -16.80 -21.32
N SER A 216 38.76 -16.32 -22.53
CA SER A 216 38.74 -17.11 -23.76
C SER A 216 39.82 -16.63 -24.71
N SER A 217 39.97 -17.31 -25.85
CA SER A 217 40.84 -16.81 -26.95
C SER A 217 40.43 -15.44 -27.50
N GLN A 218 39.19 -15.00 -27.22
CA GLN A 218 38.67 -13.69 -27.64
C GLN A 218 38.86 -12.61 -26.55
N GLY A 219 39.55 -12.95 -25.45
CA GLY A 219 39.73 -12.07 -24.30
C GLY A 219 38.83 -12.43 -23.11
N GLU A 220 38.84 -11.54 -22.13
CA GLU A 220 38.01 -11.65 -20.93
C GLU A 220 36.63 -11.02 -21.13
N ALA A 221 35.61 -11.67 -20.60
CA ALA A 221 34.24 -11.17 -20.61
C ALA A 221 33.57 -11.44 -19.26
N GLU A 222 32.58 -10.61 -18.94
CA GLU A 222 31.74 -10.78 -17.77
C GLU A 222 30.37 -11.30 -18.20
N ILE A 223 29.88 -12.32 -17.51
CA ILE A 223 28.56 -12.88 -17.72
C ILE A 223 27.78 -12.77 -16.43
N LEU A 224 26.60 -12.15 -16.53
CA LEU A 224 25.65 -11.99 -15.44
C LEU A 224 24.54 -13.03 -15.59
N ILE A 225 24.22 -13.71 -14.50
CA ILE A 225 23.24 -14.79 -14.46
C ILE A 225 22.28 -14.54 -13.30
N ASP A 226 20.99 -14.63 -13.60
CA ASP A 226 19.93 -14.60 -12.60
C ASP A 226 20.05 -15.82 -11.66
N GLY A 227 20.25 -15.57 -10.36
CA GLY A 227 20.40 -16.62 -9.34
C GLY A 227 19.11 -17.40 -9.02
N VAL A 228 17.96 -16.98 -9.56
CA VAL A 228 16.65 -17.61 -9.40
C VAL A 228 16.22 -18.36 -10.66
N SER A 229 16.29 -17.72 -11.83
CA SER A 229 15.85 -18.33 -13.10
C SER A 229 16.97 -19.02 -13.88
N HIS A 230 18.24 -18.78 -13.53
CA HIS A 230 19.44 -19.23 -14.24
C HIS A 230 19.55 -18.70 -15.67
N SER A 231 18.78 -17.67 -16.02
CA SER A 231 18.87 -17.00 -17.31
C SER A 231 20.04 -16.01 -17.35
N VAL A 232 20.62 -15.81 -18.53
CA VAL A 232 21.65 -14.78 -18.76
C VAL A 232 20.99 -13.41 -18.74
N ILE A 233 21.54 -12.50 -17.94
CA ILE A 233 21.07 -11.12 -17.84
C ILE A 233 21.81 -10.29 -18.90
N ASN A 234 21.05 -9.81 -19.88
CA ASN A 234 21.58 -8.89 -20.89
C ASN A 234 21.44 -7.45 -20.40
N ILE A 235 22.57 -6.83 -20.10
CA ILE A 235 22.62 -5.41 -19.77
C ILE A 235 23.19 -4.66 -20.98
N PRO A 236 22.57 -3.56 -21.42
CA PRO A 236 23.15 -2.70 -22.45
C PRO A 236 24.42 -2.05 -21.87
N GLN A 237 25.56 -2.72 -21.98
CA GLN A 237 26.84 -2.18 -21.52
C GLN A 237 27.31 -1.12 -22.53
N LYS A 238 27.39 0.14 -22.10
CA LYS A 238 28.08 1.20 -22.84
C LYS A 238 29.61 1.13 -22.67
N GLU A 239 30.11 0.43 -21.64
CA GLU A 239 31.53 0.36 -21.30
C GLU A 239 32.09 -1.06 -21.47
N LYS A 240 33.36 -1.15 -21.92
CA LYS A 240 34.08 -2.40 -22.24
C LYS A 240 34.83 -3.02 -21.06
N ARG A 241 34.64 -2.58 -19.81
CA ARG A 241 35.43 -3.05 -18.65
C ARG A 241 34.64 -4.01 -17.75
N PRO A 242 35.27 -5.04 -17.15
CA PRO A 242 34.58 -5.96 -16.23
C PRO A 242 34.11 -5.24 -14.96
N LEU A 243 32.82 -5.32 -14.61
CA LEU A 243 32.22 -4.60 -13.48
C LEU A 243 32.71 -5.14 -12.14
N LEU A 244 32.92 -6.46 -12.04
CA LEU A 244 33.40 -7.15 -10.83
C LEU A 244 34.73 -6.63 -10.29
N LEU A 245 35.65 -6.21 -11.17
CA LEU A 245 36.97 -5.69 -10.79
C LEU A 245 36.89 -4.30 -10.15
N ASN A 246 35.80 -3.56 -10.41
CA ASN A 246 35.60 -2.20 -9.89
C ASN A 246 34.76 -2.16 -8.60
N LEU A 247 34.09 -3.26 -8.25
CA LEU A 247 33.36 -3.37 -6.99
C LEU A 247 34.33 -3.44 -5.81
N ARG A 248 34.30 -2.40 -4.97
CA ARG A 248 35.09 -2.30 -3.73
C ARG A 248 34.20 -2.55 -2.51
N GLU A 249 34.80 -2.82 -1.36
CA GLU A 249 34.07 -3.03 -0.08
C GLU A 249 33.05 -1.91 0.21
N LYS A 250 33.40 -0.66 -0.11
CA LYS A 250 32.49 0.49 0.07
C LYS A 250 31.15 0.35 -0.65
N ASN A 251 31.08 -0.42 -1.75
CA ASN A 251 29.89 -0.63 -2.55
C ASN A 251 28.91 -1.62 -1.92
N PHE A 252 29.35 -2.40 -0.93
CA PHE A 252 28.54 -3.41 -0.25
C PHE A 252 28.07 -2.94 1.13
N GLY A 253 26.94 -3.46 1.58
CA GLY A 253 26.31 -3.15 2.87
C GLY A 253 24.86 -2.66 2.73
N PHE A 254 24.29 -2.17 3.85
CA PHE A 254 22.88 -1.75 3.94
C PHE A 254 22.70 -0.71 5.06
N SER A 255 21.64 0.09 4.94
CA SER A 255 21.33 1.22 5.83
C SER A 255 20.45 0.91 7.05
N GLN A 256 19.88 -0.29 7.19
CA GLN A 256 18.85 -0.63 8.20
C GLN A 256 18.95 -2.10 8.61
N GLY A 257 18.49 -2.41 9.83
CA GLY A 257 18.60 -3.73 10.46
C GLY A 257 17.49 -4.73 10.11
N ASP A 258 17.63 -5.91 10.70
CA ASP A 258 16.81 -7.10 10.46
C ASP A 258 15.32 -6.92 10.80
N ILE A 259 14.47 -7.77 10.21
CA ILE A 259 13.07 -7.89 10.64
C ILE A 259 13.04 -8.40 12.08
N ARG A 260 12.24 -7.74 12.92
CA ARG A 260 12.07 -8.09 14.33
C ARG A 260 10.62 -8.41 14.63
N PHE A 261 10.43 -9.12 15.74
CA PHE A 261 9.11 -9.49 16.25
C PHE A 261 9.00 -9.13 17.72
N ILE A 262 7.80 -8.74 18.15
CA ILE A 262 7.43 -8.63 19.56
C ILE A 262 6.20 -9.50 19.84
N PRO A 263 5.93 -9.90 21.09
CA PRO A 263 4.73 -10.67 21.43
C PRO A 263 3.44 -9.94 21.04
N TYR A 264 2.49 -10.64 20.40
CA TYR A 264 1.21 -10.08 19.96
C TYR A 264 0.16 -10.07 21.06
N ARG A 265 0.43 -9.31 22.13
CA ARG A 265 -0.40 -9.27 23.33
C ARG A 265 -0.54 -7.86 23.91
N CYS A 266 -1.62 -7.65 24.63
CA CYS A 266 -1.90 -6.39 25.31
C CYS A 266 -0.81 -6.07 26.34
N PRO A 267 -0.15 -4.90 26.27
CA PRO A 267 0.91 -4.54 27.21
C PRO A 267 0.41 -4.25 28.63
N ILE A 268 -0.92 -4.18 28.83
CA ILE A 268 -1.53 -3.84 30.13
C ILE A 268 -2.10 -5.07 30.82
N CYS A 269 -2.92 -5.88 30.13
CA CYS A 269 -3.57 -7.05 30.75
C CYS A 269 -2.91 -8.38 30.41
N GLY A 270 -1.92 -8.42 29.51
CA GLY A 270 -1.17 -9.63 29.15
C GLY A 270 -1.88 -10.60 28.20
N TRP A 271 -3.18 -10.45 27.98
CA TRP A 271 -3.95 -11.26 27.03
C TRP A 271 -3.53 -11.01 25.59
N ASP A 272 -3.52 -12.08 24.79
CA ASP A 272 -3.28 -12.00 23.35
C ASP A 272 -4.37 -11.14 22.67
N PHE A 273 -3.98 -10.42 21.63
CA PHE A 273 -4.98 -9.76 20.79
C PHE A 273 -5.67 -10.79 19.88
N ASN A 274 -6.90 -10.50 19.45
CA ASN A 274 -7.57 -11.29 18.42
C ASN A 274 -6.67 -11.34 17.16
N PHE A 275 -6.40 -12.54 16.67
CA PHE A 275 -5.46 -12.74 15.57
C PHE A 275 -6.07 -12.34 14.23
N HIS A 276 -5.97 -11.05 13.90
CA HIS A 276 -6.32 -10.50 12.61
C HIS A 276 -5.04 -9.96 11.95
N PRO A 277 -4.43 -10.72 11.02
CA PRO A 277 -3.04 -10.50 10.59
C PRO A 277 -2.82 -9.16 9.89
N PHE A 278 -3.86 -8.55 9.31
CA PHE A 278 -3.75 -7.27 8.59
C PHE A 278 -4.22 -6.06 9.40
N ASN A 279 -4.66 -6.29 10.64
CA ASN A 279 -5.17 -5.22 11.48
C ASN A 279 -4.00 -4.36 11.97
N ILE A 280 -4.06 -3.04 11.77
CA ILE A 280 -2.99 -2.10 12.15
C ILE A 280 -3.20 -1.49 13.56
N ILE A 281 -4.40 -1.64 14.12
CA ILE A 281 -4.74 -1.19 15.48
C ILE A 281 -5.51 -2.32 16.18
N HIS A 282 -4.95 -2.83 17.26
CA HIS A 282 -5.45 -3.98 17.98
C HIS A 282 -6.31 -3.54 19.16
N LEU A 283 -7.62 -3.79 19.06
CA LEU A 283 -8.54 -3.59 20.17
C LEU A 283 -8.45 -4.80 21.11
N CYS A 284 -8.10 -4.56 22.37
CA CYS A 284 -8.10 -5.60 23.40
C CYS A 284 -9.54 -5.87 23.87
N THR A 285 -10.02 -7.09 23.67
CA THR A 285 -11.34 -7.56 24.10
C THR A 285 -11.44 -7.82 25.60
N THR A 286 -10.35 -7.68 26.36
CA THR A 286 -10.34 -7.82 27.82
C THR A 286 -10.39 -6.46 28.52
N CYS A 287 -9.52 -5.52 28.15
CA CYS A 287 -9.41 -4.22 28.83
C CYS A 287 -10.01 -3.04 28.06
N GLY A 288 -10.52 -3.27 26.84
CA GLY A 288 -11.15 -2.22 26.02
C GLY A 288 -10.18 -1.11 25.59
N ARG A 289 -8.87 -1.37 25.53
CA ARG A 289 -7.86 -0.42 25.03
C ARG A 289 -7.41 -0.81 23.62
N ALA A 290 -7.10 0.18 22.81
CA ALA A 290 -6.60 -0.02 21.45
C ALA A 290 -5.10 0.29 21.36
N TRP A 291 -4.35 -0.54 20.65
CA TRP A 291 -2.89 -0.49 20.59
C TRP A 291 -2.38 -0.56 19.16
N ARG A 292 -1.30 0.15 18.87
CA ARG A 292 -0.58 0.07 17.60
C ARG A 292 0.92 -0.11 17.85
N GLU A 293 1.56 -0.97 17.06
CA GLU A 293 3.02 -1.09 17.06
C GLU A 293 3.65 0.19 16.49
N ARG A 294 4.61 0.76 17.23
CA ARG A 294 5.52 1.80 16.75
C ARG A 294 6.91 1.61 17.35
N GLY A 295 7.90 1.44 16.46
CA GLY A 295 9.31 1.38 16.84
C GLY A 295 9.69 0.17 17.70
N GLY A 296 8.93 -0.93 17.64
CA GLY A 296 9.10 -2.13 18.45
C GLY A 296 8.36 -2.09 19.78
N SER A 297 7.39 -1.20 19.96
CA SER A 297 6.58 -1.11 21.17
C SER A 297 5.13 -0.77 20.87
N TYR A 298 4.20 -1.17 21.74
CA TYR A 298 2.81 -0.78 21.60
C TYR A 298 2.56 0.63 22.15
N LYS A 299 1.86 1.45 21.36
CA LYS A 299 1.37 2.77 21.75
C LYS A 299 -0.16 2.76 21.77
N GLU A 300 -0.73 3.30 22.84
CA GLU A 300 -2.19 3.39 22.98
C GLU A 300 -2.76 4.33 21.91
N VAL A 301 -3.89 3.95 21.32
CA VAL A 301 -4.60 4.75 20.33
C VAL A 301 -5.97 5.15 20.91
N PRO A 302 -6.24 6.45 21.09
CA PRO A 302 -7.54 6.89 21.57
C PRO A 302 -8.60 6.69 20.50
N TYR A 303 -9.80 6.31 20.93
CA TYR A 303 -10.93 6.11 20.04
C TYR A 303 -12.26 6.38 20.75
N LYS A 304 -13.34 6.41 19.96
CA LYS A 304 -14.71 6.43 20.48
C LYS A 304 -15.59 5.43 19.76
N VAL A 305 -16.67 5.02 20.42
CA VAL A 305 -17.68 4.11 19.87
C VAL A 305 -19.01 4.82 19.86
N ALA A 306 -19.57 4.99 18.67
CA ALA A 306 -20.87 5.61 18.47
C ALA A 306 -21.97 4.78 19.15
N LYS A 307 -22.89 5.43 19.85
CA LYS A 307 -24.06 4.77 20.39
C LYS A 307 -24.99 4.38 19.24
N GLY A 308 -25.42 3.12 19.27
CA GLY A 308 -26.46 2.59 18.39
C GLY A 308 -27.86 2.78 18.96
N LYS A 309 -28.87 2.40 18.18
CA LYS A 309 -30.28 2.38 18.56
C LYS A 309 -30.71 0.96 18.94
N GLY A 310 -31.51 0.82 19.98
CA GLY A 310 -32.04 -0.49 20.42
C GLY A 310 -30.95 -1.50 20.84
N ASP A 311 -31.37 -2.73 21.14
CA ASP A 311 -30.53 -3.74 21.82
C ASP A 311 -30.06 -4.88 20.91
N GLN A 312 -30.32 -4.81 19.60
CA GLN A 312 -29.88 -5.82 18.65
C GLN A 312 -28.34 -5.94 18.64
N LYS A 313 -27.81 -7.14 18.36
CA LYS A 313 -26.37 -7.35 18.15
C LYS A 313 -25.92 -6.50 16.95
N LYS A 314 -24.84 -5.74 17.14
CA LYS A 314 -24.30 -4.78 16.17
C LYS A 314 -22.89 -5.17 15.79
N LEU A 315 -22.57 -4.95 14.52
CA LEU A 315 -21.20 -4.92 14.03
C LEU A 315 -20.73 -3.47 14.00
N TYR A 316 -19.64 -3.17 14.68
CA TYR A 316 -19.05 -1.85 14.70
C TYR A 316 -17.96 -1.73 13.64
N LEU A 317 -18.13 -0.83 12.66
CA LEU A 317 -17.11 -0.60 11.63
C LEU A 317 -16.31 0.68 11.92
N PRO A 318 -14.97 0.64 11.79
CA PRO A 318 -14.12 1.78 12.10
C PRO A 318 -14.04 2.81 10.98
N PHE A 319 -14.02 4.09 11.37
CA PHE A 319 -13.83 5.26 10.52
C PHE A 319 -12.80 6.20 11.14
N TRP A 320 -11.94 6.75 10.30
CA TRP A 320 -11.21 7.98 10.63
C TRP A 320 -12.13 9.18 10.38
N THR A 321 -12.38 9.95 11.43
CA THR A 321 -13.14 11.19 11.36
C THR A 321 -12.18 12.36 11.47
N PHE A 322 -12.20 13.26 10.48
CA PHE A 322 -11.37 14.46 10.46
C PHE A 322 -12.20 15.72 10.50
N ARG A 323 -11.84 16.68 11.36
CA ARG A 323 -12.28 18.08 11.19
C ARG A 323 -11.46 18.71 10.07
N VAL A 324 -12.14 19.20 9.04
CA VAL A 324 -11.50 19.74 7.83
C VAL A 324 -11.81 21.21 7.62
N PHE A 325 -10.87 21.88 6.97
CA PHE A 325 -11.03 23.20 6.38
C PHE A 325 -10.65 23.10 4.90
N LEU A 326 -11.41 23.76 4.03
CA LEU A 326 -11.06 23.89 2.63
C LEU A 326 -10.59 25.32 2.40
N ILE A 327 -9.36 25.49 1.96
CA ILE A 327 -8.72 26.80 1.77
C ILE A 327 -8.49 27.00 0.28
N ALA A 328 -9.23 27.92 -0.33
CA ALA A 328 -9.02 28.41 -1.68
C ALA A 328 -8.53 29.88 -1.63
N PRO A 329 -7.96 30.44 -2.71
CA PRO A 329 -7.45 31.82 -2.71
C PRO A 329 -8.47 32.87 -2.27
N GLU A 330 -9.73 32.71 -2.70
CA GLU A 330 -10.81 33.69 -2.46
C GLU A 330 -11.61 33.40 -1.18
N GLU A 331 -11.56 32.17 -0.64
CA GLU A 331 -12.40 31.80 0.50
C GLU A 331 -11.83 30.64 1.34
N LYS A 332 -12.01 30.75 2.66
CA LYS A 332 -11.90 29.62 3.60
C LYS A 332 -13.29 29.07 3.95
N VAL A 333 -13.54 27.83 3.58
CA VAL A 333 -14.76 27.08 3.91
C VAL A 333 -14.49 26.22 5.15
N SER A 334 -15.15 26.56 6.25
CA SER A 334 -14.92 25.96 7.58
C SER A 334 -16.18 25.49 8.30
N THR A 335 -17.33 25.86 7.78
CA THR A 335 -18.66 25.62 8.35
C THR A 335 -19.54 24.89 7.34
N LEU A 336 -20.55 24.21 7.85
CA LEU A 336 -21.46 23.39 7.05
C LEU A 336 -22.26 24.20 6.02
N ASP A 337 -22.77 25.38 6.34
CA ASP A 337 -23.46 26.25 5.40
C ASP A 337 -22.64 26.56 4.14
N LYS A 338 -21.39 27.00 4.33
CA LYS A 338 -20.46 27.28 3.24
C LYS A 338 -20.09 26.01 2.49
N PHE A 339 -19.94 24.88 3.18
CA PHE A 339 -19.68 23.60 2.54
C PHE A 339 -20.82 23.19 1.60
N TYR A 340 -22.08 23.27 2.06
CA TYR A 340 -23.24 22.90 1.25
C TYR A 340 -23.54 23.89 0.12
N HIS A 341 -22.99 25.12 0.16
CA HIS A 341 -23.01 26.06 -0.95
C HIS A 341 -22.29 25.52 -2.21
N TYR A 342 -21.30 24.64 -2.03
CA TYR A 342 -20.57 23.97 -3.11
C TYR A 342 -21.00 22.51 -3.30
N PHE A 343 -21.36 21.82 -2.21
CA PHE A 343 -21.69 20.40 -2.20
C PHE A 343 -23.12 20.19 -1.66
N PRO A 344 -24.16 20.61 -2.40
CA PRO A 344 -25.53 20.62 -1.88
C PRO A 344 -26.01 19.21 -1.52
N ILE A 345 -26.80 19.13 -0.45
CA ILE A 345 -27.54 17.92 -0.07
C ILE A 345 -29.02 18.05 -0.42
N PRO A 346 -29.75 16.93 -0.63
CA PRO A 346 -31.17 16.99 -0.98
C PRO A 346 -32.12 17.51 0.11
N ARG A 347 -31.65 17.73 1.35
CA ARG A 347 -32.50 18.08 2.51
C ARG A 347 -32.07 19.39 3.15
N LEU A 348 -33.03 20.19 3.59
CA LEU A 348 -32.78 21.42 4.34
C LEU A 348 -32.19 21.10 5.72
N ILE A 349 -31.16 21.83 6.12
CA ILE A 349 -30.50 21.68 7.42
C ILE A 349 -30.99 22.77 8.37
N LYS A 350 -31.34 22.39 9.61
CA LYS A 350 -31.69 23.32 10.68
C LYS A 350 -30.59 24.38 10.86
N LYS A 351 -30.96 25.65 11.06
CA LYS A 351 -30.03 26.79 11.22
C LYS A 351 -28.93 26.54 12.25
N GLU A 352 -29.24 25.88 13.36
CA GLU A 352 -28.28 25.53 14.42
C GLU A 352 -27.12 24.63 13.93
N LYS A 353 -27.37 23.77 12.95
CA LYS A 353 -26.35 22.86 12.39
C LYS A 353 -25.48 23.53 11.34
N GLN A 354 -25.90 24.66 10.78
CA GLN A 354 -25.20 25.34 9.69
C GLN A 354 -23.81 25.86 10.09
N ARG A 355 -23.62 26.25 11.36
CA ARG A 355 -22.34 26.76 11.88
C ARG A 355 -21.39 25.67 12.38
N GLN A 356 -21.77 24.40 12.28
CA GLN A 356 -20.94 23.30 12.75
C GLN A 356 -19.70 23.12 11.86
N PRO A 357 -18.58 22.64 12.43
CA PRO A 357 -17.37 22.36 11.66
C PRO A 357 -17.59 21.19 10.69
N ILE A 358 -16.91 21.25 9.56
CA ILE A 358 -16.99 20.21 8.53
C ILE A 358 -16.20 18.99 9.00
N LYS A 359 -16.82 17.81 8.92
CA LYS A 359 -16.19 16.52 9.19
C LYS A 359 -16.17 15.62 7.96
N PHE A 360 -15.03 14.99 7.70
CA PHE A 360 -14.88 13.93 6.71
C PHE A 360 -14.80 12.59 7.42
N TYR A 361 -15.51 11.59 6.89
CA TYR A 361 -15.59 10.25 7.47
C TYR A 361 -15.01 9.26 6.47
N ILE A 362 -13.85 8.70 6.81
CA ILE A 362 -13.08 7.84 5.94
C ILE A 362 -13.08 6.43 6.53
N PRO A 363 -13.63 5.43 5.83
CA PRO A 363 -13.55 4.04 6.25
C PRO A 363 -12.13 3.61 6.59
N ALA A 364 -11.96 3.01 7.77
CA ALA A 364 -10.67 2.49 8.19
C ALA A 364 -10.53 0.98 7.96
N PHE A 365 -11.62 0.29 7.61
CA PHE A 365 -11.64 -1.14 7.31
C PHE A 365 -11.21 -1.47 5.88
N ARG A 366 -10.95 -2.76 5.60
CA ARG A 366 -10.49 -3.23 4.30
C ARG A 366 -11.60 -3.20 3.25
N ILE A 367 -11.29 -2.64 2.08
CA ILE A 367 -12.23 -2.37 0.99
C ILE A 367 -12.00 -3.35 -0.17
N LYS A 368 -13.05 -4.05 -0.60
CA LYS A 368 -13.05 -4.90 -1.80
C LYS A 368 -13.58 -4.17 -3.02
N ASN A 369 -14.60 -3.32 -2.85
CA ASN A 369 -15.20 -2.55 -3.93
C ASN A 369 -15.13 -1.05 -3.62
N ILE A 370 -14.06 -0.41 -4.12
CA ILE A 370 -13.77 1.00 -3.89
C ILE A 370 -14.91 1.92 -4.33
N PRO A 371 -15.48 1.83 -5.55
CA PRO A 371 -16.59 2.68 -5.96
C PRO A 371 -17.79 2.66 -5.00
N VAL A 372 -18.19 1.47 -4.53
CA VAL A 372 -19.32 1.30 -3.59
C VAL A 372 -19.00 1.96 -2.24
N VAL A 373 -17.84 1.68 -1.67
CA VAL A 373 -17.43 2.25 -0.37
C VAL A 373 -17.23 3.78 -0.46
N ASN A 374 -16.66 4.27 -1.57
CA ASN A 374 -16.52 5.70 -1.80
C ASN A 374 -17.89 6.40 -1.87
N LYS A 375 -18.89 5.79 -2.54
CA LYS A 375 -20.26 6.33 -2.56
C LYS A 375 -20.86 6.38 -1.15
N PHE A 376 -20.69 5.33 -0.35
CA PHE A 376 -21.13 5.33 1.06
C PHE A 376 -20.46 6.46 1.85
N SER A 377 -19.14 6.58 1.76
CA SER A 377 -18.34 7.60 2.47
C SER A 377 -18.74 9.03 2.06
N THR A 378 -19.11 9.21 0.79
CA THR A 378 -19.63 10.48 0.27
C THR A 378 -20.93 10.86 0.95
N LEU A 379 -21.89 9.92 1.01
CA LEU A 379 -23.18 10.14 1.68
C LEU A 379 -22.99 10.41 3.18
N PHE A 380 -22.12 9.63 3.83
CA PHE A 380 -21.86 9.77 5.26
C PHE A 380 -21.22 11.13 5.60
N THR A 381 -20.26 11.58 4.78
CA THR A 381 -19.62 12.91 4.89
C THR A 381 -20.56 14.06 4.55
N GLN A 382 -21.46 13.87 3.59
CA GLN A 382 -22.50 14.87 3.30
C GLN A 382 -23.52 14.98 4.44
N HIS A 383 -23.86 13.88 5.09
CA HIS A 383 -24.88 13.86 6.15
C HIS A 383 -24.35 14.30 7.51
N GLN A 384 -23.09 13.99 7.82
CA GLN A 384 -22.43 14.26 9.11
C GLN A 384 -23.28 13.84 10.32
N PRO A 385 -23.40 12.52 10.59
CA PRO A 385 -24.27 12.02 11.66
C PRO A 385 -23.94 12.66 13.01
N GLN A 386 -25.01 12.97 13.77
CA GLN A 386 -24.88 13.36 15.16
C GLN A 386 -24.94 12.10 16.02
N THR A 387 -23.94 11.96 16.88
CA THR A 387 -23.64 10.70 17.55
C THR A 387 -23.25 10.97 18.98
N GLU A 388 -23.95 10.33 19.91
CA GLU A 388 -23.50 10.13 21.29
C GLU A 388 -22.50 8.98 21.33
N TYR A 389 -21.62 8.94 22.33
CA TYR A 389 -20.62 7.88 22.44
C TYR A 389 -20.90 6.99 23.65
N LEU A 390 -20.58 5.70 23.51
CA LEU A 390 -20.63 4.73 24.60
C LEU A 390 -19.45 4.94 25.56
N GLU A 391 -19.69 4.63 26.83
CA GLU A 391 -18.62 4.42 27.82
C GLU A 391 -17.83 3.15 27.50
N LYS A 392 -16.58 3.09 27.98
CA LYS A 392 -15.61 2.05 27.57
C LYS A 392 -16.06 0.63 27.94
N GLU A 393 -16.76 0.48 29.05
CA GLU A 393 -17.16 -0.82 29.60
C GLU A 393 -18.28 -1.47 28.75
N ALA A 394 -19.11 -0.66 28.08
CA ALA A 394 -20.16 -1.14 27.19
C ALA A 394 -19.62 -1.74 25.88
N ILE A 395 -18.34 -1.49 25.57
CA ILE A 395 -17.68 -1.91 24.33
C ILE A 395 -17.48 -3.43 24.29
N LEU A 396 -17.23 -4.09 25.43
CA LEU A 396 -16.86 -5.51 25.48
C LEU A 396 -17.93 -6.50 24.99
N LYS A 397 -19.15 -6.04 24.73
CA LYS A 397 -20.30 -6.88 24.34
C LYS A 397 -20.58 -6.89 22.83
N HIS A 398 -19.72 -6.27 22.03
CA HIS A 398 -19.98 -6.05 20.61
C HIS A 398 -18.84 -6.54 19.72
N ASP A 399 -19.19 -6.78 18.45
CA ASP A 399 -18.24 -7.19 17.42
C ASP A 399 -17.64 -5.94 16.77
N PHE A 400 -16.32 -5.89 16.63
CA PHE A 400 -15.60 -4.76 16.04
C PHE A 400 -14.85 -5.20 14.80
N GLY A 401 -15.12 -4.52 13.69
CA GLY A 401 -14.40 -4.71 12.45
C GLY A 401 -12.96 -4.20 12.53
N ASP A 402 -12.11 -4.83 11.74
CA ASP A 402 -10.68 -4.53 11.64
C ASP A 402 -10.37 -3.14 11.11
N ILE A 403 -9.22 -2.63 11.55
CA ILE A 403 -8.62 -1.40 11.03
C ILE A 403 -7.50 -1.81 10.09
N PHE A 404 -7.67 -1.51 8.82
CA PHE A 404 -6.69 -1.78 7.77
C PHE A 404 -5.95 -0.52 7.31
N LEU A 405 -6.63 0.63 7.40
CA LEU A 405 -6.17 1.89 6.80
C LEU A 405 -5.77 2.87 7.90
N SER A 406 -4.55 3.42 7.80
CA SER A 406 -3.94 4.33 8.78
C SER A 406 -4.49 5.76 8.67
N SER A 407 -4.33 6.56 9.73
CA SER A 407 -4.72 8.00 9.68
C SER A 407 -4.05 8.76 8.52
N LYS A 408 -2.79 8.41 8.17
CA LYS A 408 -2.07 9.02 7.05
C LYS A 408 -2.77 8.71 5.72
N GLU A 409 -2.99 7.41 5.44
CA GLU A 409 -3.71 6.97 4.24
C GLU A 409 -5.15 7.50 4.20
N ALA A 410 -5.77 7.69 5.36
CA ALA A 410 -7.12 8.25 5.47
C ALA A 410 -7.17 9.73 5.08
N LYS A 411 -6.13 10.51 5.39
CA LYS A 411 -6.01 11.90 4.93
C LYS A 411 -5.83 11.95 3.41
N GLU A 412 -5.02 11.06 2.84
CA GLU A 412 -4.87 10.93 1.38
C GLU A 412 -6.21 10.54 0.72
N MET A 413 -6.95 9.62 1.32
CA MET A 413 -8.30 9.24 0.88
C MET A 413 -9.31 10.38 1.03
N ALA A 414 -9.18 11.24 2.04
CA ALA A 414 -10.02 12.42 2.19
C ALA A 414 -9.86 13.41 1.02
N GLU A 415 -8.66 13.52 0.44
CA GLU A 415 -8.45 14.30 -0.79
C GLU A 415 -9.20 13.68 -1.98
N ILE A 416 -9.18 12.35 -2.11
CA ILE A 416 -9.95 11.63 -3.13
C ILE A 416 -11.46 11.80 -2.90
N LEU A 417 -11.91 11.78 -1.65
CA LEU A 417 -13.32 11.95 -1.29
C LEU A 417 -13.83 13.35 -1.65
N LEU A 418 -12.99 14.40 -1.55
CA LEU A 418 -13.35 15.76 -1.94
C LEU A 418 -13.83 15.83 -3.40
N PHE A 419 -13.20 15.06 -4.30
CA PHE A 419 -13.62 14.98 -5.70
C PHE A 419 -14.93 14.20 -5.88
N SER A 420 -15.17 13.19 -5.04
CA SER A 420 -16.45 12.47 -5.02
C SER A 420 -17.63 13.41 -4.70
N LEU A 421 -17.41 14.39 -3.82
CA LEU A 421 -18.40 15.36 -3.37
C LEU A 421 -18.83 16.34 -4.47
N ILE A 422 -18.02 16.56 -5.52
CA ILE A 422 -18.31 17.50 -6.61
C ILE A 422 -19.58 17.04 -7.37
N PRO A 423 -20.64 17.85 -7.44
CA PRO A 423 -21.78 17.54 -8.30
C PRO A 423 -21.35 17.52 -9.78
N LYS A 424 -21.78 16.50 -10.52
CA LYS A 424 -21.35 16.19 -11.91
C LYS A 424 -21.34 17.43 -12.83
N ASN A 425 -22.37 18.28 -12.72
CA ASN A 425 -22.58 19.44 -13.59
C ASN A 425 -22.22 20.80 -12.95
N SER A 426 -21.68 20.83 -11.72
CA SER A 426 -21.42 22.09 -11.01
C SER A 426 -20.08 22.71 -11.38
N ARG A 427 -20.09 23.71 -12.29
CA ARG A 427 -18.88 24.48 -12.65
C ARG A 427 -18.27 25.19 -11.44
N LYS A 428 -19.11 25.71 -10.56
CA LYS A 428 -18.70 26.40 -9.33
C LYS A 428 -17.94 25.49 -8.38
N ALA A 429 -18.45 24.27 -8.14
CA ALA A 429 -17.76 23.31 -7.28
C ALA A 429 -16.44 22.83 -7.91
N LYS A 430 -16.41 22.60 -9.23
CA LYS A 430 -15.17 22.28 -9.97
C LYS A 430 -14.12 23.38 -9.81
N LYS A 431 -14.49 24.66 -10.04
CA LYS A 431 -13.58 25.81 -9.89
C LYS A 431 -13.05 25.95 -8.46
N PHE A 432 -13.91 25.76 -7.46
CA PHE A 432 -13.48 25.83 -6.07
C PHE A 432 -12.51 24.69 -5.72
N VAL A 433 -12.85 23.44 -6.04
CA VAL A 433 -12.01 22.29 -5.68
C VAL A 433 -10.68 22.27 -6.44
N SER A 434 -10.60 22.81 -7.66
CA SER A 434 -9.33 22.87 -8.40
C SER A 434 -8.27 23.76 -7.72
N GLN A 435 -8.71 24.69 -6.86
CA GLN A 435 -7.85 25.64 -6.18
C GLN A 435 -7.79 25.40 -4.66
N ALA A 436 -8.71 24.58 -4.13
CA ALA A 436 -8.82 24.34 -2.70
C ALA A 436 -7.77 23.33 -2.20
N GLN A 437 -7.15 23.66 -1.08
CA GLN A 437 -6.36 22.72 -0.28
C GLN A 437 -7.18 22.28 0.94
N ILE A 438 -7.19 20.97 1.20
CA ILE A 438 -7.75 20.43 2.44
C ILE A 438 -6.75 20.59 3.58
N ARG A 439 -7.21 21.06 4.74
CA ARG A 439 -6.43 21.12 5.99
C ARG A 439 -7.17 20.37 7.09
N PHE A 440 -6.41 19.58 7.84
CA PHE A 440 -6.92 18.76 8.93
C PHE A 440 -6.52 19.38 10.28
N SER A 441 -7.43 19.42 11.25
CA SER A 441 -7.14 19.99 12.58
C SER A 441 -7.43 19.07 13.76
N ARG A 442 -8.36 18.13 13.60
CA ARG A 442 -8.66 17.11 14.60
C ARG A 442 -8.86 15.80 13.89
N GLU A 443 -8.16 14.76 14.35
CA GLU A 443 -8.33 13.38 13.92
C GLU A 443 -8.88 12.55 15.07
N GLN A 444 -9.76 11.61 14.75
CA GLN A 444 -10.31 10.69 15.73
C GLN A 444 -10.65 9.37 15.04
N LEU A 445 -10.34 8.27 15.71
CA LEU A 445 -10.82 6.95 15.33
C LEU A 445 -12.18 6.72 15.98
N GLU A 446 -13.18 6.41 15.17
CA GLU A 446 -14.56 6.25 15.61
C GLU A 446 -15.15 4.97 15.03
N TRP A 447 -15.80 4.16 15.87
CA TRP A 447 -16.54 2.99 15.43
C TRP A 447 -18.03 3.30 15.34
N TYR A 448 -18.65 2.94 14.23
CA TYR A 448 -20.07 3.19 13.97
C TYR A 448 -20.87 1.89 13.93
N PRO A 449 -22.11 1.87 14.49
CA PRO A 449 -22.94 0.67 14.58
C PRO A 449 -23.60 0.34 13.24
N PHE A 450 -23.46 -0.92 12.82
CA PHE A 450 -24.14 -1.48 11.67
C PHE A 450 -24.99 -2.68 12.06
N LEU A 451 -26.20 -2.71 11.53
CA LEU A 451 -27.09 -3.87 11.57
C LEU A 451 -26.94 -4.68 10.30
N GLU A 452 -26.85 -5.99 10.46
CA GLU A 452 -26.82 -6.92 9.35
C GLU A 452 -28.23 -7.16 8.80
N LYS A 453 -28.49 -6.80 7.53
CA LYS A 453 -29.79 -7.01 6.86
C LYS A 453 -29.62 -7.51 5.43
N GLY A 454 -29.86 -8.80 5.20
CA GLY A 454 -29.73 -9.42 3.88
C GLY A 454 -28.31 -9.29 3.33
N ILE A 455 -28.13 -8.68 2.16
CA ILE A 455 -26.81 -8.44 1.54
C ILE A 455 -26.14 -7.12 1.98
N PHE A 456 -26.71 -6.41 2.95
CA PHE A 456 -26.24 -5.09 3.40
C PHE A 456 -25.88 -5.08 4.89
N PHE A 457 -24.89 -4.27 5.23
CA PHE A 457 -24.71 -3.66 6.54
C PHE A 457 -25.40 -2.29 6.51
N ARG A 458 -26.32 -2.02 7.43
CA ARG A 458 -27.00 -0.72 7.53
C ARG A 458 -26.51 0.04 8.74
N GLU A 459 -25.94 1.22 8.51
CA GLU A 459 -25.54 2.10 9.60
C GLU A 459 -26.79 2.58 10.33
N GLU A 460 -26.80 2.44 11.65
CA GLU A 460 -28.03 2.49 12.44
C GLU A 460 -28.56 3.91 12.67
N ASN A 461 -27.68 4.90 12.70
CA ASN A 461 -28.06 6.28 12.98
C ASN A 461 -28.65 6.99 11.75
N THR A 462 -28.12 6.68 10.56
CA THR A 462 -28.48 7.28 9.26
C THR A 462 -29.33 6.38 8.37
N GLY A 463 -29.31 5.06 8.59
CA GLY A 463 -29.98 4.07 7.75
C GLY A 463 -29.26 3.76 6.43
N PHE A 464 -28.09 4.36 6.18
CA PHE A 464 -27.33 4.14 4.95
C PHE A 464 -26.84 2.71 4.84
N ALA A 465 -26.99 2.14 3.64
CA ALA A 465 -26.64 0.76 3.37
C ALA A 465 -25.25 0.66 2.73
N LEU A 466 -24.46 -0.28 3.22
CA LEU A 466 -23.17 -0.69 2.69
C LEU A 466 -23.26 -2.16 2.28
N GLN A 467 -22.95 -2.48 1.03
CA GLN A 467 -23.04 -3.86 0.55
C GLN A 467 -21.95 -4.73 1.20
N LYS A 468 -22.32 -5.90 1.73
CA LYS A 468 -21.37 -6.80 2.41
C LYS A 468 -20.19 -7.21 1.51
N GLY A 469 -20.48 -7.55 0.25
CA GLY A 469 -19.45 -7.92 -0.73
C GLY A 469 -18.47 -6.79 -1.09
N ALA A 470 -18.74 -5.54 -0.68
CA ALA A 470 -17.84 -4.42 -0.92
C ALA A 470 -16.73 -4.30 0.14
N VAL A 471 -16.82 -5.04 1.24
CA VAL A 471 -15.92 -4.93 2.40
C VAL A 471 -15.40 -6.30 2.82
N GLU A 472 -14.27 -6.30 3.52
CA GLU A 472 -13.77 -7.46 4.24
C GLU A 472 -13.90 -7.17 5.73
N VAL A 473 -14.76 -7.92 6.42
CA VAL A 473 -14.95 -7.78 7.86
C VAL A 473 -14.71 -9.13 8.48
N HIS A 474 -13.60 -9.24 9.20
CA HIS A 474 -13.40 -10.29 10.19
C HIS A 474 -13.93 -9.73 11.51
N HIS A 475 -14.80 -10.47 12.18
CA HIS A 475 -15.42 -10.07 13.43
C HIS A 475 -15.36 -11.21 14.43
#